data_AF-A0A973RNA3-F1
#
_entry.id   AF-A0A973RNA3-F1
#
_cell.length_a   1.000
_cell.length_b   1.000
_cell.length_c   1.000
_cell.angle_alpha   90.00
_cell.angle_beta   90.00
_cell.angle_gamma   90.00
#
_symmetry.space_group_name_H-M   'P 1'
#
loop_
_entity.id
_entity.type
_entity.pdbx_description
1 polymer ?
#
loop_
_entity_poly.entity_id
_entity_poly.type
_entity_poly.pdbx_seq_one_letter_code
_entity_poly.pdbx_strand_id
1 'polypeptide(L)'
;GVREGMPVRSPYGLVGRIIDVGELASRILLVSDRTSIVPARLLRNGIPVIAQGRGDGTVEVRPLEVGRNPFKPGDLIISSGTGGLYPPLVPVARVVKLKGDEAIALPLADPATTSFAIVEPAYEPAAMTSENESSKTQP
;
A
#
# COMPACT_ATOMS: atom_id res chain seq x y z
N GLY A 1 -8.51 18.79 -6.85
CA GLY A 1 -8.80 17.76 -7.86
C GLY A 1 -7.88 16.57 -7.68
N VAL A 2 -8.09 15.51 -8.46
CA VAL A 2 -7.21 14.34 -8.51
C VAL A 2 -5.83 14.75 -9.06
N ARG A 3 -4.75 14.20 -8.50
CA ARG A 3 -3.36 14.48 -8.89
C ARG A 3 -2.56 13.19 -8.99
N GLU A 4 -1.53 13.20 -9.83
CA GLU A 4 -0.56 12.11 -9.88
C GLU A 4 0.06 11.83 -8.50
N GLY A 5 0.33 10.57 -8.23
CA GLY A 5 0.83 10.09 -6.95
C GLY A 5 -0.25 9.83 -5.91
N MET A 6 -1.46 10.38 -6.04
CA MET A 6 -2.51 10.16 -5.04
C MET A 6 -2.83 8.66 -4.87
N PRO A 7 -2.81 8.12 -3.63
CA PRO A 7 -3.19 6.74 -3.37
C PRO A 7 -4.67 6.51 -3.68
N VAL A 8 -4.97 5.31 -4.17
CA VAL A 8 -6.33 4.87 -4.48
C VAL A 8 -6.68 3.65 -3.65
N ARG A 9 -7.80 3.74 -2.93
CA ARG A 9 -8.24 2.73 -1.97
C ARG A 9 -9.66 2.25 -2.28
N SER A 10 -9.90 0.97 -2.03
CA SER A 10 -11.23 0.35 -2.01
C SER A 10 -11.63 0.01 -0.56
N PRO A 11 -12.88 -0.40 -0.30
CA PRO A 11 -13.27 -0.93 1.01
C PRO A 11 -12.39 -2.09 1.51
N TYR A 12 -11.74 -2.83 0.60
CA TYR A 12 -10.93 -3.99 0.92
C TYR A 12 -9.44 -3.69 1.12
N GLY A 13 -8.96 -2.53 0.65
CA GLY A 13 -7.55 -2.18 0.74
C GLY A 13 -7.04 -1.29 -0.40
N LEU A 14 -5.73 -1.18 -0.48
CA LEU A 14 -5.01 -0.38 -1.45
C LEU A 14 -5.16 -1.00 -2.85
N VAL A 15 -5.71 -0.21 -3.78
CA VAL A 15 -5.81 -0.57 -5.20
C VAL A 15 -4.51 -0.22 -5.91
N GLY A 16 -3.96 0.95 -5.61
CA GLY A 16 -2.77 1.46 -6.30
C GLY A 16 -2.57 2.96 -6.08
N ARG A 17 -2.02 3.63 -7.09
CA ARG A 17 -1.86 5.09 -7.11
C ARG A 17 -2.14 5.67 -8.48
N ILE A 18 -2.53 6.95 -8.51
CA ILE A 18 -2.69 7.68 -9.76
C ILE A 18 -1.33 7.89 -10.43
N ILE A 19 -1.24 7.58 -11.72
CA ILE A 19 -0.02 7.82 -12.54
C ILE A 19 -0.25 8.77 -13.71
N ASP A 20 -1.50 9.11 -14.00
CA ASP A 20 -1.84 10.05 -15.06
C ASP A 20 -3.25 10.59 -14.80
N VAL A 21 -3.46 11.87 -15.08
CA VAL A 21 -4.72 12.58 -14.85
C VAL A 21 -5.17 13.25 -16.15
N GLY A 22 -6.23 12.71 -16.75
CA GLY A 22 -6.97 13.37 -17.81
C GLY A 22 -8.14 14.20 -17.28
N GLU A 23 -8.84 14.86 -18.20
CA GLU A 23 -9.95 15.77 -17.88
C GLU A 23 -11.16 15.04 -17.26
N LEU A 24 -11.49 13.85 -17.76
CA LEU A 24 -12.64 13.07 -17.33
C LEU A 24 -12.28 11.76 -16.61
N ALA A 25 -11.02 11.31 -16.72
CA ALA A 25 -10.58 10.04 -16.18
C ALA A 25 -9.10 10.09 -15.80
N SER A 26 -8.71 9.23 -14.86
CA SER A 26 -7.33 9.07 -14.42
C SER A 26 -6.90 7.61 -14.54
N ARG A 27 -5.60 7.37 -14.72
CA ARG A 27 -5.04 6.02 -14.76
C ARG A 27 -4.40 5.66 -13.43
N ILE A 28 -4.63 4.42 -13.01
CA ILE A 28 -4.11 3.86 -11.76
C ILE A 28 -3.02 2.86 -12.10
N LEU A 29 -1.87 2.97 -11.44
CA LEU A 29 -0.89 1.89 -11.34
C LEU A 29 -1.31 0.98 -10.20
N LEU A 30 -1.71 -0.24 -10.52
CA LEU A 30 -2.21 -1.20 -9.55
C LEU A 30 -1.09 -1.72 -8.66
N VAL A 31 -1.42 -2.16 -7.44
CA VAL A 31 -0.45 -2.82 -6.54
C VAL A 31 0.15 -4.10 -7.13
N SER A 32 -0.55 -4.73 -8.08
CA SER A 32 -0.11 -5.94 -8.79
C SER A 32 0.75 -5.66 -10.02
N ASP A 33 0.89 -4.42 -10.47
CA ASP A 33 1.70 -4.08 -11.65
C ASP A 33 3.21 -4.20 -11.38
N ARG A 34 4.01 -4.62 -12.37
CA ARG A 34 5.46 -4.90 -12.21
C ARG A 34 6.29 -3.75 -11.63
N THR A 35 5.91 -2.53 -11.98
CA THR A 35 6.59 -1.29 -11.57
C THR A 35 6.03 -0.72 -10.27
N SER A 36 5.02 -1.39 -9.69
CA SER A 36 4.41 -1.00 -8.43
C SER A 36 5.21 -1.51 -7.26
N ILE A 37 5.58 -0.58 -6.38
CA ILE A 37 6.32 -0.85 -5.14
C ILE A 37 5.57 -0.14 -4.02
N VAL A 38 5.22 -0.90 -2.99
CA VAL A 38 4.52 -0.42 -1.80
C VAL A 38 5.36 -0.73 -0.56
N PRO A 39 5.91 0.30 0.12
CA PRO A 39 6.49 0.15 1.44
C PRO A 39 5.44 -0.36 2.43
N ALA A 40 5.73 -1.50 3.06
CA ALA A 40 4.73 -2.25 3.81
C ALA A 40 5.33 -2.89 5.07
N ARG A 41 4.47 -3.55 5.83
CA ARG A 41 4.83 -4.35 7.02
C ARG A 41 3.86 -5.50 7.19
N LEU A 42 4.30 -6.56 7.87
CA LEU A 42 3.39 -7.62 8.33
C LEU A 42 2.48 -7.07 9.42
N LEU A 43 1.17 -7.32 9.30
CA LEU A 43 0.22 -6.94 10.34
C LEU A 43 0.49 -7.66 11.67
N ARG A 44 0.90 -8.94 11.62
CA ARG A 44 1.07 -9.78 12.81
C ARG A 44 2.14 -9.27 13.78
N ASN A 45 3.28 -8.82 13.27
CA ASN A 45 4.47 -8.55 14.08
C ASN A 45 5.21 -7.27 13.67
N GLY A 46 4.68 -6.51 12.71
CA GLY A 46 5.23 -5.22 12.31
C GLY A 46 6.52 -5.29 11.50
N ILE A 47 7.00 -6.48 11.12
CA ILE A 47 8.25 -6.62 10.35
C ILE A 47 8.15 -5.83 9.03
N PRO A 48 9.09 -4.91 8.76
CA PRO A 48 9.12 -4.14 7.51
C PRO A 48 9.36 -5.02 6.29
N VAL A 49 8.58 -4.77 5.24
CA VAL A 49 8.67 -5.50 3.97
C VAL A 49 8.45 -4.56 2.79
N ILE A 50 8.88 -5.02 1.62
CA ILE A 50 8.51 -4.43 0.34
C ILE A 50 7.50 -5.35 -0.34
N ALA A 51 6.37 -4.78 -0.73
CA ALA A 51 5.40 -5.42 -1.61
C ALA A 51 5.62 -4.90 -3.04
N GLN A 52 5.99 -5.79 -3.96
CA GLN A 52 6.24 -5.47 -5.36
C GLN A 52 5.28 -6.24 -6.25
N GLY A 53 4.58 -5.54 -7.14
CA GLY A 53 3.70 -6.19 -8.10
C GLY A 53 4.48 -7.02 -9.12
N ARG A 54 3.85 -8.07 -9.66
CA ARG A 54 4.47 -9.03 -10.59
C ARG A 54 3.93 -8.94 -12.03
N GLY A 55 2.84 -8.21 -12.23
CA GLY A 55 2.12 -8.09 -13.50
C GLY A 55 1.34 -9.34 -13.90
N ASP A 56 1.24 -10.34 -13.01
CA ASP A 56 0.44 -11.56 -13.16
C ASP A 56 -0.78 -11.56 -12.21
N GLY A 57 -1.14 -10.39 -11.68
CA GLY A 57 -2.20 -10.24 -10.67
C GLY A 57 -1.74 -10.51 -9.22
N THR A 58 -0.50 -10.97 -9.03
CA THR A 58 0.06 -11.24 -7.69
C THR A 58 1.11 -10.20 -7.28
N VAL A 59 1.46 -10.24 -5.99
CA VAL A 59 2.46 -9.39 -5.36
C VAL A 59 3.54 -10.28 -4.77
N GLU A 60 4.80 -9.96 -5.04
CA GLU A 60 5.94 -10.52 -4.32
C GLU A 60 6.22 -9.69 -3.08
N VAL A 61 6.42 -10.35 -1.94
CA VAL A 61 6.66 -9.71 -0.66
C VAL A 61 8.03 -10.14 -0.16
N ARG A 62 8.88 -9.16 0.14
CA ARG A 62 10.27 -9.39 0.55
C ARG A 62 10.56 -8.66 1.86
N PRO A 63 11.15 -9.32 2.87
CA PRO A 63 11.55 -8.65 4.09
C PRO A 63 12.72 -7.70 3.81
N LEU A 64 12.80 -6.60 4.56
CA LEU A 64 13.98 -5.72 4.50
C LEU A 64 15.18 -6.37 5.23
N GLU A 65 14.92 -7.17 6.25
CA GLU A 65 15.95 -7.96 6.93
C GLU A 65 16.26 -9.24 6.16
N VAL A 66 17.54 -9.47 5.88
CA VAL A 66 18.02 -10.63 5.12
C VAL A 66 18.26 -11.82 6.05
N GLY A 67 18.05 -13.03 5.54
CA GLY A 67 18.46 -14.27 6.22
C GLY A 67 17.42 -14.91 7.14
N ARG A 68 16.22 -14.35 7.23
CA ARG A 68 15.09 -14.99 7.92
C ARG A 68 13.78 -14.71 7.21
N ASN A 69 13.14 -15.75 6.68
CA ASN A 69 11.78 -15.63 6.17
C ASN A 69 10.77 -15.45 7.35
N PRO A 70 10.11 -14.28 7.48
CA PRO A 70 9.16 -14.04 8.56
C PRO A 70 7.73 -14.47 8.22
N PHE A 71 7.48 -14.89 6.98
CA PHE A 71 6.14 -15.06 6.43
C PHE A 71 5.53 -16.40 6.81
N LYS A 72 4.21 -16.39 6.93
CA LYS A 72 3.35 -17.58 7.01
C LYS A 72 2.20 -17.43 6.01
N PRO A 73 1.70 -18.53 5.41
CA PRO A 73 0.47 -18.50 4.65
C PRO A 73 -0.66 -17.86 5.46
N GLY A 74 -1.41 -16.95 4.84
CA GLY A 74 -2.46 -16.17 5.49
C GLY A 74 -2.00 -14.83 6.08
N ASP A 75 -0.70 -14.53 6.11
CA ASP A 75 -0.22 -13.25 6.62
C ASP A 75 -0.78 -12.07 5.82
N LEU A 76 -1.25 -11.07 6.55
CA LEU A 76 -1.72 -9.81 5.97
C LEU A 76 -0.58 -8.81 5.90
N ILE A 77 -0.42 -8.23 4.73
CA ILE A 77 0.53 -7.16 4.43
C ILE A 77 -0.23 -5.85 4.40
N ILE A 78 0.25 -4.88 5.15
CA ILE A 78 -0.33 -3.54 5.27
C ILE A 78 0.70 -2.48 4.89
N SER A 79 0.27 -1.34 4.36
CA SER A 79 1.13 -0.20 4.07
C SER A 79 1.82 0.31 5.34
N SER A 80 3.10 0.70 5.22
CA SER A 80 3.87 1.15 6.38
C SER A 80 3.65 2.63 6.71
N GLY A 81 3.31 3.46 5.72
CA GLY A 81 3.36 4.92 5.82
C GLY A 81 4.71 5.53 5.44
N THR A 82 5.74 4.70 5.24
CA THR A 82 7.10 5.13 4.92
C THR A 82 7.15 5.80 3.54
N GLY A 83 7.85 6.93 3.44
CA GLY A 83 7.98 7.70 2.20
C GLY A 83 6.82 8.66 1.93
N GLY A 84 5.77 8.64 2.75
CA GLY A 84 4.70 9.65 2.73
C GLY A 84 3.73 9.58 1.54
N LEU A 85 3.71 8.46 0.82
CA LEU A 85 2.79 8.29 -0.32
C LEU A 85 1.49 7.63 0.13
N TYR A 86 1.60 6.45 0.73
CA TYR A 86 0.47 5.66 1.18
C TYR A 86 0.22 5.89 2.66
N PRO A 87 -1.03 6.08 3.11
CA PRO A 87 -1.34 6.11 4.53
C PRO A 87 -0.97 4.77 5.19
N PRO A 88 -0.54 4.77 6.46
CA PRO A 88 -0.19 3.53 7.16
C PRO A 88 -1.44 2.68 7.45
N LEU A 89 -1.23 1.38 7.71
CA LEU A 89 -2.27 0.44 8.14
C LEU A 89 -3.36 0.16 7.09
N VAL A 90 -3.11 0.43 5.81
CA VAL A 90 -4.03 0.05 4.74
C VAL A 90 -3.71 -1.37 4.25
N PRO A 91 -4.69 -2.29 4.20
CA PRO A 91 -4.46 -3.64 3.67
C PRO A 91 -3.98 -3.60 2.21
N VAL A 92 -2.95 -4.38 1.90
CA VAL A 92 -2.36 -4.46 0.54
C VAL A 92 -2.62 -5.85 -0.04
N ALA A 93 -2.09 -6.88 0.60
CA ALA A 93 -2.13 -8.24 0.07
C ALA A 93 -2.12 -9.29 1.19
N ARG A 94 -2.52 -10.53 0.85
CA ARG A 94 -2.46 -11.70 1.74
C ARG A 94 -1.51 -12.74 1.19
N VAL A 95 -0.56 -13.19 2.00
CA VAL A 95 0.39 -14.24 1.64
C VAL A 95 -0.34 -15.54 1.34
N VAL A 96 -0.08 -16.12 0.17
CA VAL A 96 -0.66 -17.40 -0.28
C VAL A 96 0.38 -18.50 -0.43
N LYS A 97 1.65 -18.15 -0.70
CA LYS A 97 2.72 -19.12 -0.93
C LYS A 97 4.06 -18.56 -0.47
N LEU A 98 4.87 -19.41 0.16
CA LEU A 98 6.27 -19.08 0.52
C LEU A 98 7.20 -19.41 -0.67
N LYS A 99 8.23 -18.60 -0.88
CA LYS A 99 9.20 -18.74 -1.97
C LYS A 99 10.59 -18.32 -1.49
N GLY A 100 11.38 -19.27 -0.99
CA GLY A 100 12.70 -18.96 -0.42
C GLY A 100 12.57 -18.01 0.77
N ASP A 101 13.26 -16.86 0.70
CA ASP A 101 13.16 -15.78 1.69
C ASP A 101 12.04 -14.77 1.41
N GLU A 102 11.25 -15.00 0.36
CA GLU A 102 10.16 -14.16 -0.10
C GLU A 102 8.81 -14.88 0.08
N ALA A 103 7.73 -14.17 -0.22
CA ALA A 103 6.39 -14.72 -0.30
C ALA A 103 5.66 -14.20 -1.54
N ILE A 104 4.75 -15.02 -2.06
CA ILE A 104 3.76 -14.61 -3.04
C ILE A 104 2.46 -14.33 -2.30
N ALA A 105 1.87 -13.18 -2.60
CA ALA A 105 0.64 -12.68 -1.99
C ALA A 105 -0.37 -12.27 -3.06
N LEU A 106 -1.65 -12.36 -2.72
CA LEU A 106 -2.75 -11.87 -3.54
C LEU A 106 -3.19 -10.50 -3.02
N PRO A 107 -3.33 -9.47 -3.89
CA PRO A 107 -3.96 -8.22 -3.52
C PRO A 107 -5.32 -8.44 -2.86
N LEU A 108 -5.62 -7.66 -1.83
CA LEU A 108 -6.93 -7.69 -1.17
C LEU A 108 -7.96 -6.85 -1.90
N ALA A 109 -7.52 -5.77 -2.54
CA ALA A 109 -8.36 -4.95 -3.39
C ALA A 109 -8.27 -5.45 -4.83
N ASP A 110 -9.36 -6.04 -5.31
CA ASP A 110 -9.50 -6.44 -6.70
C ASP A 110 -10.29 -5.35 -7.48
N PRO A 111 -9.65 -4.66 -8.45
CA PRO A 111 -10.33 -3.63 -9.24
C PRO A 111 -11.44 -4.18 -10.13
N ALA A 112 -11.44 -5.49 -10.45
CA ALA A 112 -12.48 -6.09 -11.27
C ALA A 112 -13.81 -6.28 -10.52
N THR A 113 -13.78 -6.30 -9.19
CA THR A 113 -14.96 -6.54 -8.33
C THR A 113 -15.31 -5.34 -7.44
N THR A 114 -14.49 -4.29 -7.45
CA THR A 114 -14.69 -3.09 -6.64
C THR A 114 -15.73 -2.16 -7.27
N SER A 115 -16.80 -1.83 -6.54
CA SER A 115 -17.87 -0.94 -7.03
C SER A 115 -17.50 0.54 -7.04
N PHE A 116 -16.63 0.97 -6.12
CA PHE A 116 -16.11 2.33 -6.05
C PHE A 116 -14.71 2.37 -5.44
N ALA A 117 -13.93 3.38 -5.81
CA ALA A 117 -12.63 3.66 -5.22
C ALA A 117 -12.59 5.09 -4.70
N ILE A 118 -11.81 5.30 -3.65
CA ILE A 118 -11.56 6.59 -3.00
C ILE A 118 -10.14 7.00 -3.37
N VAL A 119 -10.00 8.21 -3.91
CA VAL A 119 -8.69 8.84 -4.14
C VAL A 119 -8.37 9.70 -2.92
N GLU A 120 -7.30 9.36 -2.23
CA GLU A 120 -6.86 10.05 -1.02
C GLU A 120 -5.66 10.96 -1.36
N PRO A 121 -5.47 12.09 -0.67
CA PRO A 121 -4.23 12.85 -0.76
C PRO A 121 -3.02 11.98 -0.36
N ALA A 122 -1.83 12.32 -0.87
CA ALA A 122 -0.60 11.68 -0.41
C ALA A 122 -0.42 11.86 1.10
N TYR A 123 0.02 10.81 1.78
CA TYR A 123 0.19 10.80 3.23
C TYR A 123 1.42 11.62 3.66
N GLU A 124 1.30 12.93 3.83
CA GLU A 124 2.41 13.75 4.33
C GLU A 124 2.43 13.77 5.87
N PRO A 125 3.33 13.01 6.56
CA PRO A 125 3.34 12.96 8.02
C PRO A 125 3.67 14.31 8.68
N ALA A 126 4.31 15.25 7.96
CA ALA A 126 4.65 16.58 8.47
C ALA A 126 3.43 17.49 8.69
N ALA A 127 2.37 17.36 7.87
CA ALA A 127 1.17 18.18 8.01
C ALA A 127 0.36 17.83 9.29
N MET A 128 0.47 16.60 9.78
CA MET A 128 -0.21 16.14 11.01
C MET A 128 0.49 16.62 12.29
N THR A 129 1.78 16.96 12.24
CA THR A 129 2.52 17.51 13.38
C THR A 129 2.18 18.98 13.60
N SER A 130 1.98 19.77 12.53
CA SER A 130 1.64 21.19 12.61
C SER A 130 0.23 21.49 13.14
N GLU A 131 -0.75 20.61 12.90
CA GLU A 131 -2.11 20.77 13.43
C GLU A 131 -2.21 20.39 14.92
N ASN A 132 -1.48 19.37 15.37
CA ASN A 132 -1.45 18.94 16.78
C ASN A 132 -0.65 19.89 17.70
N GLU A 133 0.26 20.70 17.16
CA GLU A 133 0.93 21.77 17.90
C GLU A 133 0.08 23.04 17.99
N SER A 134 -0.72 23.33 16.97
CA SER A 134 -1.67 24.47 16.99
C SER A 134 -2.88 24.23 17.91
N SER A 135 -3.28 22.98 18.16
CA SER A 135 -4.37 22.66 19.10
C SER A 135 -3.93 22.55 20.57
N LYS A 136 -2.63 22.59 20.86
CA LYS A 136 -2.07 22.62 22.23
C LYS A 136 -1.70 24.02 22.71
N THR A 137 -1.87 25.04 21.87
CA THR A 137 -1.53 26.43 22.19
C THR A 137 -2.76 27.31 22.04
N GLN A 138 -3.77 27.06 22.87
CA GLN A 138 -4.80 28.06 23.12
C GLN A 138 -5.07 28.09 24.63
N PRO A 139 -4.69 29.19 25.32
CA PRO A 139 -4.94 29.37 26.75
C PRO A 139 -6.41 29.59 27.07
#